data_AF-A0A3D8Q511-F1
#
_entry.id   AF-A0A3D8Q511-F1
#
_cell.length_a   1.000
_cell.length_b   1.000
_cell.length_c   1.000
_cell.angle_alpha   90.00
_cell.angle_beta   90.00
_cell.angle_gamma   90.00
#
_symmetry.space_group_name_H-M   'P 1'
#
loop_
_entity.id
_entity.type
_entity.pdbx_description
1 polymer ?
#
loop_
_entity_poly.entity_id
_entity_poly.type
_entity_poly.pdbx_seq_one_letter_code
_entity_poly.pdbx_strand_id
1 'polypeptide(L)'
;MSYRSSGITASPKIGGLKSNATKQSPKDNAQKRKRKSQTDMDTKPGDAPATQTAKKQKSTGKSLVAKTQKALVSKLKISPVEKAAIQNYRATINKVDDRLQALDKKSKVQGPNLSVVTSSDYTIAMAKFIPDVQKLTNMGKDGAAWAFNVLLYMAEHSYRDVEGSTEPDVGGGPKESFEAMDAALLGLIEKRHQQPRATGDPVEVTFVRNKWTDADADVGEFKTGQPNKQQRSQMAAQKLQWMKCRSDEMRERRDKVQDWAANALEELVDQRDCVASLERDGFFVKSIARLEELRGVTGVGE
;
A
#
# COMPACT_ATOMS: atom_id res chain seq x y z
N MET A 1 -29.61 -57.84 -27.01
CA MET A 1 -31.09 -57.77 -26.93
C MET A 1 -31.48 -56.39 -26.40
N SER A 2 -32.72 -55.93 -26.64
CA SER A 2 -33.14 -54.54 -26.36
C SER A 2 -34.55 -54.46 -25.78
N TYR A 3 -34.70 -53.77 -24.65
CA TYR A 3 -35.93 -53.16 -24.12
C TYR A 3 -35.49 -51.90 -23.33
N ARG A 4 -35.94 -50.69 -23.67
CA ARG A 4 -37.22 -50.04 -23.32
C ARG A 4 -37.44 -49.93 -21.79
N SER A 5 -37.60 -48.77 -21.14
CA SER A 5 -38.23 -47.45 -21.47
C SER A 5 -39.71 -47.33 -21.07
N SER A 6 -39.94 -46.84 -19.85
CA SER A 6 -41.13 -46.13 -19.30
C SER A 6 -40.62 -45.31 -18.08
N GLY A 7 -41.05 -44.09 -17.72
CA GLY A 7 -42.05 -43.16 -18.29
C GLY A 7 -43.42 -43.23 -17.60
N ILE A 8 -43.87 -42.16 -16.91
CA ILE A 8 -45.28 -41.65 -16.76
C ILE A 8 -45.49 -40.60 -15.62
N THR A 9 -46.08 -39.45 -16.01
CA THR A 9 -46.91 -38.40 -15.33
C THR A 9 -46.79 -37.96 -13.85
N ALA A 10 -46.46 -36.67 -13.66
CA ALA A 10 -47.27 -35.55 -13.11
C ALA A 10 -48.32 -35.70 -11.95
N SER A 11 -48.14 -34.83 -10.93
CA SER A 11 -49.13 -33.93 -10.24
C SER A 11 -50.44 -34.46 -9.60
N PRO A 12 -50.79 -33.97 -8.38
CA PRO A 12 -51.76 -32.86 -8.29
C PRO A 12 -51.51 -31.80 -7.17
N LYS A 13 -52.45 -30.84 -7.02
CA LYS A 13 -52.44 -29.66 -6.12
C LYS A 13 -53.11 -29.91 -4.74
N ILE A 14 -52.98 -28.92 -3.83
CA ILE A 14 -53.92 -28.40 -2.76
C ILE A 14 -53.14 -28.10 -1.46
N GLY A 15 -53.37 -27.03 -0.68
CA GLY A 15 -54.15 -25.79 -0.91
C GLY A 15 -54.59 -25.03 0.37
N GLY A 16 -54.26 -23.74 0.49
CA GLY A 16 -54.81 -22.78 1.49
C GLY A 16 -54.07 -22.65 2.84
N LEU A 17 -54.39 -21.71 3.75
CA LEU A 17 -55.24 -20.49 3.65
C LEU A 17 -55.13 -19.58 4.93
N LYS A 18 -54.86 -18.26 4.78
CA LYS A 18 -55.01 -17.16 5.82
C LYS A 18 -54.07 -17.29 7.06
N SER A 19 -53.79 -16.30 7.94
CA SER A 19 -54.19 -14.89 8.21
C SER A 19 -53.03 -14.17 8.99
N ASN A 20 -52.98 -12.88 9.40
CA ASN A 20 -53.80 -11.66 9.24
C ASN A 20 -53.00 -10.38 9.62
N ALA A 21 -53.32 -9.21 9.02
CA ALA A 21 -53.03 -7.81 9.48
C ALA A 21 -51.54 -7.41 9.80
N THR A 22 -51.13 -6.16 10.04
CA THR A 22 -51.81 -4.85 10.25
C THR A 22 -51.06 -3.69 9.54
N LYS A 23 -51.74 -2.56 9.31
CA LYS A 23 -51.27 -1.29 8.70
C LYS A 23 -50.26 -0.52 9.60
N GLN A 24 -49.32 0.27 9.03
CA GLN A 24 -49.33 1.75 9.09
C GLN A 24 -48.16 2.46 8.33
N SER A 25 -48.31 3.79 8.16
CA SER A 25 -47.64 4.69 7.20
C SER A 25 -46.25 5.27 7.60
N PRO A 26 -45.50 5.89 6.66
CA PRO A 26 -44.13 6.38 6.89
C PRO A 26 -44.03 7.83 7.40
N LYS A 27 -42.83 8.17 7.93
CA LYS A 27 -42.27 9.50 8.28
C LYS A 27 -40.74 9.38 8.39
N ASP A 28 -39.89 10.41 8.25
CA ASP A 28 -39.99 11.71 7.57
C ASP A 28 -38.57 12.23 7.27
N ASN A 29 -38.45 13.31 6.48
CA ASN A 29 -37.15 13.83 6.06
C ASN A 29 -36.46 14.78 7.07
N ALA A 30 -35.12 14.65 7.13
CA ALA A 30 -34.08 15.62 7.48
C ALA A 30 -34.39 16.92 8.27
N GLN A 31 -33.56 17.21 9.28
CA GLN A 31 -33.14 18.59 9.56
C GLN A 31 -31.68 18.71 10.04
N LYS A 32 -30.87 19.49 9.28
CA LYS A 32 -29.55 19.97 9.72
C LYS A 32 -29.73 21.22 10.59
N ARG A 33 -29.02 21.33 11.72
CA ARG A 33 -28.84 22.59 12.44
C ARG A 33 -27.36 22.91 12.64
N LYS A 34 -26.87 23.93 11.91
CA LYS A 34 -25.66 24.69 12.28
C LYS A 34 -26.05 25.76 13.30
N ARG A 35 -25.16 26.06 14.25
CA ARG A 35 -25.05 27.39 14.89
C ARG A 35 -23.57 27.69 15.16
N LYS A 36 -23.23 28.97 15.35
CA LYS A 36 -21.86 29.50 15.29
C LYS A 36 -21.73 30.71 16.23
N SER A 37 -20.59 30.80 16.93
CA SER A 37 -19.90 32.02 17.46
C SER A 37 -20.70 33.11 18.20
N GLN A 38 -20.35 33.38 19.47
CA GLN A 38 -19.67 34.60 20.00
C GLN A 38 -19.52 34.46 21.54
N THR A 39 -18.37 34.78 22.19
CA THR A 39 -17.84 36.09 22.67
C THR A 39 -18.80 36.81 23.66
N ASP A 40 -18.38 37.45 24.77
CA ASP A 40 -17.15 38.22 25.07
C ASP A 40 -16.73 38.29 26.57
N MET A 41 -15.47 38.69 26.83
CA MET A 41 -14.84 39.47 27.95
C MET A 41 -15.20 39.22 29.44
N ASP A 42 -14.26 39.18 30.40
CA ASP A 42 -13.38 40.29 30.89
C ASP A 42 -12.01 39.77 31.47
N THR A 43 -10.82 40.41 31.39
CA THR A 43 -10.34 41.74 31.90
C THR A 43 -10.02 41.69 33.42
N LYS A 44 -8.86 42.06 34.03
CA LYS A 44 -7.52 42.66 33.68
C LYS A 44 -6.59 42.49 34.94
N PRO A 45 -5.42 43.18 35.16
CA PRO A 45 -4.33 43.69 34.29
C PRO A 45 -2.88 43.35 34.80
N GLY A 46 -1.85 43.79 34.05
CA GLY A 46 -0.51 44.15 34.58
C GLY A 46 0.67 43.29 34.09
N ASP A 47 1.75 43.82 33.50
CA ASP A 47 2.02 45.20 33.05
C ASP A 47 2.95 45.25 31.81
N ALA A 48 3.02 46.42 31.16
CA ALA A 48 3.89 46.76 30.02
C ALA A 48 5.12 47.60 30.51
N PRO A 49 6.02 48.22 29.70
CA PRO A 49 6.08 48.46 28.23
C PRO A 49 7.43 47.99 27.61
N ALA A 50 7.93 48.37 26.42
CA ALA A 50 7.60 49.50 25.53
C ALA A 50 7.87 49.27 24.02
N THR A 51 7.31 50.20 23.23
CA THR A 51 7.27 50.26 21.77
C THR A 51 8.50 50.90 21.14
N GLN A 52 8.84 50.53 19.89
CA GLN A 52 9.09 51.53 18.84
C GLN A 52 8.99 50.98 17.41
N THR A 53 8.66 51.86 16.46
CA THR A 53 8.53 51.55 15.02
C THR A 53 9.38 52.53 14.20
N ALA A 54 9.99 52.05 13.11
CA ALA A 54 10.69 52.88 12.14
C ALA A 54 10.44 52.39 10.70
N LYS A 55 10.51 53.29 9.72
CA LYS A 55 10.26 53.03 8.29
C LYS A 55 11.33 53.68 7.42
N LYS A 56 11.59 53.05 6.26
CA LYS A 56 12.37 53.53 5.10
C LYS A 56 13.85 53.85 5.35
N GLN A 57 14.70 53.24 4.53
CA GLN A 57 15.39 54.03 3.50
C GLN A 57 15.63 53.21 2.23
N LYS A 58 16.02 53.89 1.14
CA LYS A 58 16.16 53.34 -0.21
C LYS A 58 17.36 54.02 -0.86
N SER A 59 18.43 53.28 -1.14
CA SER A 59 19.61 53.77 -1.85
C SER A 59 19.87 52.92 -3.09
N THR A 60 20.27 53.57 -4.18
CA THR A 60 20.56 52.93 -5.47
C THR A 60 22.03 53.15 -5.84
N GLY A 61 22.84 52.10 -5.73
CA GLY A 61 24.19 52.05 -6.29
C GLY A 61 24.22 51.10 -7.49
N LYS A 62 24.71 51.57 -8.64
CA LYS A 62 25.02 50.71 -9.79
C LYS A 62 26.53 50.48 -9.83
N SER A 63 26.95 49.23 -10.04
CA SER A 63 28.10 48.93 -10.89
C SER A 63 27.84 47.60 -11.60
N LEU A 64 28.43 47.44 -12.79
CA LEU A 64 28.44 46.17 -13.52
C LEU A 64 29.83 45.54 -13.35
N VAL A 65 29.90 44.20 -13.33
CA VAL A 65 30.59 43.44 -14.39
C VAL A 65 30.28 41.94 -14.29
N ALA A 66 30.31 41.31 -15.46
CA ALA A 66 30.02 39.94 -15.85
C ALA A 66 30.20 38.75 -14.87
N LYS A 67 29.14 37.94 -14.83
CA LYS A 67 29.07 36.48 -15.16
C LYS A 67 29.82 35.44 -14.31
N THR A 68 29.19 34.26 -14.28
CA THR A 68 29.70 32.95 -13.82
C THR A 68 29.70 32.83 -12.29
N GLN A 69 29.06 31.84 -11.66
CA GLN A 69 28.60 30.54 -12.17
C GLN A 69 27.06 30.41 -12.14
N LYS A 70 26.44 30.09 -13.27
CA LYS A 70 25.22 29.27 -13.26
C LYS A 70 25.69 27.82 -13.32
N ALA A 71 25.70 27.13 -12.18
CA ALA A 71 25.98 25.70 -12.16
C ALA A 71 25.00 24.97 -13.08
N LEU A 72 25.51 24.03 -13.89
CA LEU A 72 24.67 23.20 -14.74
C LEU A 72 23.92 22.18 -13.86
N VAL A 73 22.73 22.57 -13.39
CA VAL A 73 21.68 21.57 -13.13
C VAL A 73 21.20 21.08 -14.49
N SER A 74 21.91 20.08 -15.01
CA SER A 74 21.59 19.36 -16.24
C SER A 74 20.27 18.63 -16.06
N LYS A 75 19.16 19.33 -16.36
CA LYS A 75 17.82 18.74 -16.39
C LYS A 75 17.78 17.62 -17.44
N LEU A 76 18.02 16.38 -16.98
CA LEU A 76 17.85 15.16 -17.75
C LEU A 76 16.49 15.21 -18.43
N LYS A 77 16.50 15.18 -19.76
CA LYS A 77 15.29 15.30 -20.57
C LYS A 77 14.57 13.96 -20.60
N ILE A 78 13.83 13.68 -19.51
CA ILE A 78 12.98 12.50 -19.32
C ILE A 78 12.30 12.14 -20.65
N SER A 79 12.54 10.92 -21.14
CA SER A 79 12.19 10.52 -22.50
C SER A 79 10.66 10.45 -22.68
N PRO A 80 10.13 10.54 -23.92
CA PRO A 80 8.69 10.34 -24.15
C PRO A 80 8.20 8.96 -23.70
N VAL A 81 9.05 7.93 -23.85
CA VAL A 81 8.77 6.55 -23.44
C VAL A 81 8.80 6.42 -21.91
N GLU A 82 9.80 7.00 -21.27
CA GLU A 82 9.97 7.08 -19.81
C GLU A 82 8.79 7.80 -19.15
N LYS A 83 8.34 8.94 -19.72
CA LYS A 83 7.11 9.63 -19.26
C LYS A 83 5.88 8.75 -19.36
N ALA A 84 5.72 8.01 -20.46
CA ALA A 84 4.62 7.08 -20.63
C ALA A 84 4.73 5.89 -19.64
N ALA A 85 5.94 5.41 -19.33
CA ALA A 85 6.16 4.38 -18.32
C ALA A 85 5.79 4.88 -16.91
N ILE A 86 6.24 6.08 -16.52
CA ILE A 86 5.86 6.75 -15.25
C ILE A 86 4.33 6.93 -15.14
N GLN A 87 3.66 7.27 -16.25
CA GLN A 87 2.20 7.38 -16.28
C GLN A 87 1.50 6.02 -16.11
N ASN A 88 1.96 4.97 -16.79
CA ASN A 88 1.42 3.61 -16.63
C ASN A 88 1.72 3.04 -15.23
N TYR A 89 2.88 3.34 -14.65
CA TYR A 89 3.25 3.01 -13.28
C TYR A 89 2.24 3.59 -12.29
N ARG A 90 2.06 4.92 -12.28
CA ARG A 90 1.11 5.60 -11.39
C ARG A 90 -0.34 5.12 -11.61
N ALA A 91 -0.74 4.88 -12.86
CA ALA A 91 -2.05 4.32 -13.15
C ALA A 91 -2.24 2.91 -12.56
N THR A 92 -1.22 2.05 -12.65
CA THR A 92 -1.28 0.68 -12.10
C THR A 92 -1.29 0.67 -10.57
N ILE A 93 -0.44 1.50 -9.94
CA ILE A 93 -0.44 1.70 -8.49
C ILE A 93 -1.84 2.15 -8.01
N ASN A 94 -2.46 3.13 -8.67
CA ASN A 94 -3.83 3.56 -8.32
C ASN A 94 -4.86 2.42 -8.42
N LYS A 95 -4.77 1.53 -9.43
CA LYS A 95 -5.66 0.35 -9.51
C LYS A 95 -5.45 -0.62 -8.35
N VAL A 96 -4.20 -0.81 -7.93
CA VAL A 96 -3.85 -1.63 -6.76
C VAL A 96 -4.45 -1.00 -5.50
N ASP A 97 -4.26 0.29 -5.30
CA ASP A 97 -4.79 1.04 -4.15
C ASP A 97 -6.33 0.98 -4.09
N ASP A 98 -7.02 1.16 -5.21
CA ASP A 98 -8.48 1.01 -5.32
C ASP A 98 -8.94 -0.43 -5.01
N ARG A 99 -8.20 -1.44 -5.47
CA ARG A 99 -8.51 -2.86 -5.20
C ARG A 99 -8.29 -3.21 -3.73
N LEU A 100 -7.23 -2.72 -3.11
CA LEU A 100 -6.93 -2.90 -1.69
C LEU A 100 -8.00 -2.22 -0.83
N GLN A 101 -8.37 -0.99 -1.16
CA GLN A 101 -9.49 -0.30 -0.52
C GLN A 101 -10.81 -1.06 -0.65
N ALA A 102 -11.06 -1.74 -1.78
CA ALA A 102 -12.26 -2.54 -1.98
C ALA A 102 -12.27 -3.84 -1.14
N LEU A 103 -11.09 -4.41 -0.83
CA LEU A 103 -10.95 -5.52 0.12
C LEU A 103 -11.10 -5.03 1.57
N ASP A 104 -10.44 -3.93 1.93
CA ASP A 104 -10.56 -3.26 3.23
C ASP A 104 -12.00 -2.85 3.60
N LYS A 105 -12.79 -2.46 2.60
CA LYS A 105 -14.21 -2.12 2.78
C LYS A 105 -15.08 -3.38 2.94
N LYS A 106 -14.65 -4.54 2.42
CA LYS A 106 -15.36 -5.81 2.59
C LYS A 106 -15.09 -6.47 3.93
N SER A 107 -13.82 -6.54 4.37
CA SER A 107 -13.45 -7.10 5.68
C SER A 107 -14.18 -6.39 6.82
N LYS A 108 -14.25 -5.05 6.77
CA LYS A 108 -14.93 -4.22 7.78
C LYS A 108 -16.46 -4.28 7.76
N VAL A 109 -17.08 -4.97 6.80
CA VAL A 109 -18.55 -5.06 6.61
C VAL A 109 -19.06 -6.49 6.84
N GLN A 110 -18.19 -7.44 7.18
CA GLN A 110 -18.55 -8.82 7.45
C GLN A 110 -19.29 -8.98 8.79
N GLY A 111 -20.61 -9.09 8.72
CA GLY A 111 -21.44 -9.68 9.77
C GLY A 111 -21.32 -11.22 9.78
N PRO A 112 -21.89 -11.91 10.80
CA PRO A 112 -21.59 -13.31 11.13
C PRO A 112 -21.96 -14.37 10.09
N ASN A 113 -22.62 -14.00 8.98
CA ASN A 113 -23.05 -14.90 7.90
C ASN A 113 -22.40 -14.58 6.54
N LEU A 114 -21.33 -13.77 6.49
CA LEU A 114 -20.63 -13.40 5.25
C LEU A 114 -19.25 -14.07 5.20
N SER A 115 -18.89 -14.61 4.03
CA SER A 115 -17.56 -15.21 3.80
C SER A 115 -16.46 -14.18 4.08
N VAL A 116 -15.55 -14.51 4.99
CA VAL A 116 -14.46 -13.63 5.49
C VAL A 116 -13.52 -13.24 4.34
N VAL A 117 -12.96 -12.02 4.35
CA VAL A 117 -11.84 -11.69 3.44
C VAL A 117 -10.58 -12.28 4.04
N THR A 118 -10.02 -13.28 3.37
CA THR A 118 -8.79 -13.96 3.80
C THR A 118 -7.54 -13.20 3.36
N SER A 119 -6.37 -13.50 3.92
CA SER A 119 -5.09 -13.05 3.36
C SER A 119 -4.91 -13.51 1.90
N SER A 120 -5.40 -14.71 1.56
CA SER A 120 -5.38 -15.28 0.21
C SER A 120 -6.16 -14.44 -0.81
N ASP A 121 -7.26 -13.77 -0.41
CA ASP A 121 -7.99 -12.83 -1.27
C ASP A 121 -7.13 -11.63 -1.71
N TYR A 122 -6.18 -11.20 -0.88
CA TYR A 122 -5.20 -10.17 -1.24
C TYR A 122 -4.19 -10.72 -2.24
N THR A 123 -3.65 -11.92 -2.02
CA THR A 123 -2.66 -12.54 -2.92
C THR A 123 -3.23 -12.75 -4.32
N ILE A 124 -4.43 -13.35 -4.38
CA ILE A 124 -5.19 -13.59 -5.62
C ILE A 124 -5.63 -12.26 -6.28
N ALA A 125 -5.84 -11.20 -5.50
CA ALA A 125 -6.14 -9.87 -6.04
C ALA A 125 -4.90 -9.18 -6.62
N MET A 126 -3.72 -9.34 -6.00
CA MET A 126 -2.48 -8.75 -6.50
C MET A 126 -2.00 -9.44 -7.78
N ALA A 127 -2.00 -10.78 -7.85
CA ALA A 127 -1.58 -11.52 -9.03
C ALA A 127 -2.35 -11.13 -10.32
N LYS A 128 -3.57 -10.61 -10.20
CA LYS A 128 -4.38 -10.10 -11.33
C LYS A 128 -3.81 -8.84 -12.00
N PHE A 129 -2.81 -8.18 -11.40
CA PHE A 129 -2.10 -7.04 -12.00
C PHE A 129 -0.81 -7.43 -12.74
N ILE A 130 -0.42 -8.72 -12.77
CA ILE A 130 0.71 -9.21 -13.57
C ILE A 130 0.64 -8.74 -15.05
N PRO A 131 -0.53 -8.70 -15.73
CA PRO A 131 -0.62 -8.17 -17.10
C PRO A 131 -0.27 -6.67 -17.24
N ASP A 132 -0.57 -5.83 -16.23
CA ASP A 132 -0.14 -4.42 -16.22
C ASP A 132 1.37 -4.30 -15.99
N VAL A 133 1.95 -5.18 -15.15
CA VAL A 133 3.41 -5.29 -14.96
C VAL A 133 4.10 -5.75 -16.25
N GLN A 134 3.55 -6.74 -16.95
CA GLN A 134 4.04 -7.18 -18.27
C GLN A 134 3.95 -6.06 -19.32
N LYS A 135 2.85 -5.29 -19.32
CA LYS A 135 2.69 -4.10 -20.19
C LYS A 135 3.80 -3.09 -19.96
N LEU A 136 4.10 -2.74 -18.69
CA LEU A 136 5.22 -1.86 -18.33
C LEU A 136 6.57 -2.46 -18.77
N THR A 137 6.80 -3.74 -18.52
CA THR A 137 8.02 -4.47 -18.90
C THR A 137 8.31 -4.39 -20.41
N ASN A 138 7.25 -4.38 -21.23
CA ASN A 138 7.35 -4.31 -22.68
C ASN A 138 7.60 -2.88 -23.22
N MET A 139 7.69 -1.86 -22.35
CA MET A 139 8.07 -0.49 -22.73
C MET A 139 9.59 -0.26 -22.74
N GLY A 140 10.41 -1.31 -22.65
CA GLY A 140 11.88 -1.23 -22.70
C GLY A 140 12.54 -1.11 -21.32
N LYS A 141 13.79 -0.65 -21.26
CA LYS A 141 14.60 -0.62 -20.03
C LYS A 141 13.96 0.23 -18.93
N ASP A 142 13.55 1.46 -19.28
CA ASP A 142 12.82 2.39 -18.42
C ASP A 142 11.55 1.72 -17.86
N GLY A 143 10.77 1.09 -18.76
CA GLY A 143 9.54 0.38 -18.42
C GLY A 143 9.73 -0.80 -17.47
N ALA A 144 10.81 -1.57 -17.63
CA ALA A 144 11.15 -2.69 -16.75
C ALA A 144 11.54 -2.22 -15.33
N ALA A 145 12.22 -1.08 -15.19
CA ALA A 145 12.51 -0.52 -13.87
C ALA A 145 11.20 -0.12 -13.13
N TRP A 146 10.26 0.51 -13.83
CA TRP A 146 8.95 0.83 -13.26
C TRP A 146 8.10 -0.42 -12.98
N ALA A 147 8.14 -1.43 -13.85
CA ALA A 147 7.46 -2.72 -13.64
C ALA A 147 7.92 -3.43 -12.36
N PHE A 148 9.23 -3.41 -12.10
CA PHE A 148 9.83 -3.91 -10.87
C PHE A 148 9.31 -3.16 -9.63
N ASN A 149 9.27 -1.83 -9.67
CA ASN A 149 8.74 -1.01 -8.58
C ASN A 149 7.23 -1.27 -8.33
N VAL A 150 6.42 -1.59 -9.36
CA VAL A 150 5.02 -2.07 -9.16
C VAL A 150 5.00 -3.43 -8.49
N LEU A 151 5.85 -4.36 -8.91
CA LEU A 151 5.75 -5.75 -8.46
C LEU A 151 6.24 -5.93 -7.01
N LEU A 152 7.20 -5.12 -6.54
CA LEU A 152 7.50 -5.01 -5.10
C LEU A 152 6.31 -4.45 -4.31
N TYR A 153 5.61 -3.44 -4.86
CA TYR A 153 4.41 -2.88 -4.23
C TYR A 153 3.25 -3.89 -4.16
N MET A 154 3.11 -4.73 -5.20
CA MET A 154 2.22 -5.88 -5.17
C MET A 154 2.65 -6.92 -4.14
N ALA A 155 3.94 -7.23 -4.01
CA ALA A 155 4.45 -8.18 -3.00
C ALA A 155 4.12 -7.71 -1.58
N GLU A 156 4.42 -6.45 -1.26
CA GLU A 156 4.14 -5.76 0.00
C GLU A 156 2.66 -5.82 0.41
N HIS A 157 1.73 -5.85 -0.55
CA HIS A 157 0.29 -5.86 -0.29
C HIS A 157 -0.42 -7.17 -0.72
N SER A 158 0.35 -8.18 -1.14
CA SER A 158 -0.14 -9.52 -1.49
C SER A 158 -0.50 -10.36 -0.27
N TYR A 159 -0.05 -9.94 0.91
CA TYR A 159 -0.46 -10.49 2.19
C TYR A 159 -0.94 -9.38 3.11
N ARG A 160 -2.01 -9.65 3.85
CA ARG A 160 -2.41 -8.84 5.01
C ARG A 160 -2.71 -9.74 6.19
N ASP A 161 -2.24 -9.27 7.34
CA ASP A 161 -2.80 -9.57 8.66
C ASP A 161 -4.28 -9.15 8.68
N VAL A 162 -5.18 -10.13 8.75
CA VAL A 162 -6.63 -9.93 8.89
C VAL A 162 -7.09 -10.68 10.14
N GLU A 163 -7.50 -9.92 11.16
CA GLU A 163 -7.96 -10.48 12.44
C GLU A 163 -9.06 -11.53 12.22
N GLY A 164 -8.82 -12.76 12.68
CA GLY A 164 -9.81 -13.84 12.71
C GLY A 164 -9.78 -14.84 11.55
N SER A 165 -8.90 -14.72 10.54
CA SER A 165 -8.81 -15.71 9.46
C SER A 165 -8.03 -16.98 9.85
N THR A 166 -8.57 -17.78 10.78
CA THR A 166 -8.05 -19.12 11.13
C THR A 166 -8.42 -20.18 10.09
N GLU A 167 -8.23 -19.88 8.79
CA GLU A 167 -8.52 -20.83 7.72
C GLU A 167 -7.29 -21.70 7.40
N PRO A 168 -7.40 -23.05 7.49
CA PRO A 168 -6.41 -23.94 6.90
C PRO A 168 -6.37 -23.76 5.37
N ASP A 169 -5.23 -24.06 4.73
CA ASP A 169 -4.97 -23.76 3.32
C ASP A 169 -5.64 -24.78 2.35
N VAL A 170 -6.97 -24.88 2.42
CA VAL A 170 -7.77 -25.91 1.72
C VAL A 170 -8.06 -25.56 0.25
N GLY A 171 -7.87 -24.29 -0.14
CA GLY A 171 -8.03 -23.81 -1.51
C GLY A 171 -6.69 -23.34 -2.10
N GLY A 172 -6.24 -23.98 -3.19
CA GLY A 172 -5.00 -23.64 -3.90
C GLY A 172 -5.04 -22.24 -4.54
N GLY A 173 -4.78 -21.22 -3.73
CA GLY A 173 -4.96 -19.81 -4.07
C GLY A 173 -3.73 -18.92 -3.79
N PRO A 174 -3.20 -18.86 -2.55
CA PRO A 174 -2.09 -17.98 -2.25
C PRO A 174 -0.79 -18.47 -2.90
N LYS A 175 -0.47 -19.77 -2.83
CA LYS A 175 0.78 -20.33 -3.36
C LYS A 175 0.96 -20.11 -4.87
N GLU A 176 -0.02 -20.46 -5.69
CA GLU A 176 0.04 -20.24 -7.14
C GLU A 176 0.16 -18.74 -7.48
N SER A 177 -0.52 -17.88 -6.71
CA SER A 177 -0.44 -16.42 -6.85
C SER A 177 0.96 -15.90 -6.51
N PHE A 178 1.59 -16.39 -5.43
CA PHE A 178 2.98 -16.07 -5.08
C PHE A 178 3.96 -16.58 -6.14
N GLU A 179 3.84 -17.83 -6.60
CA GLU A 179 4.72 -18.40 -7.62
C GLU A 179 4.63 -17.65 -8.96
N ALA A 180 3.43 -17.19 -9.34
CA ALA A 180 3.24 -16.36 -10.54
C ALA A 180 3.86 -14.96 -10.41
N MET A 181 3.78 -14.33 -9.23
CA MET A 181 4.42 -13.03 -8.97
C MET A 181 5.95 -13.18 -8.82
N ASP A 182 6.44 -14.25 -8.22
CA ASP A 182 7.86 -14.59 -8.08
C ASP A 182 8.51 -14.83 -9.45
N ALA A 183 7.86 -15.62 -10.32
CA ALA A 183 8.33 -15.82 -11.69
C ALA A 183 8.37 -14.51 -12.51
N ALA A 184 7.39 -13.62 -12.31
CA ALA A 184 7.37 -12.30 -12.94
C ALA A 184 8.48 -11.37 -12.39
N LEU A 185 8.81 -11.46 -11.09
CA LEU A 185 9.83 -10.64 -10.46
C LEU A 185 11.24 -11.11 -10.79
N LEU A 186 11.49 -12.42 -10.80
CA LEU A 186 12.73 -13.02 -11.28
C LEU A 186 13.03 -12.59 -12.73
N GLY A 187 12.02 -12.62 -13.61
CA GLY A 187 12.13 -12.15 -14.99
C GLY A 187 12.38 -10.64 -15.14
N LEU A 188 12.15 -9.86 -14.08
CA LEU A 188 12.48 -8.43 -14.00
C LEU A 188 13.85 -8.17 -13.37
N ILE A 189 14.27 -8.99 -12.40
CA ILE A 189 15.60 -8.96 -11.78
C ILE A 189 16.68 -9.15 -12.85
N GLU A 190 16.58 -10.16 -13.73
CA GLU A 190 17.54 -10.34 -14.83
C GLU A 190 17.55 -9.14 -15.79
N LYS A 191 16.36 -8.64 -16.16
CA LYS A 191 16.22 -7.49 -17.08
C LYS A 191 16.73 -6.17 -16.48
N ARG A 192 16.80 -6.05 -15.16
CA ARG A 192 17.36 -4.88 -14.44
C ARG A 192 18.86 -5.06 -14.18
N HIS A 193 19.33 -6.28 -13.93
CA HIS A 193 20.76 -6.62 -13.84
C HIS A 193 21.50 -6.38 -15.17
N GLN A 194 20.87 -6.66 -16.32
CA GLN A 194 21.42 -6.40 -17.66
C GLN A 194 21.46 -4.90 -18.06
N GLN A 195 21.10 -3.99 -17.15
CA GLN A 195 21.20 -2.54 -17.37
C GLN A 195 22.52 -2.03 -16.78
N PRO A 196 23.19 -1.04 -17.42
CA PRO A 196 24.34 -0.38 -16.82
C PRO A 196 23.97 0.16 -15.43
N ARG A 197 24.82 -0.03 -14.43
CA ARG A 197 24.66 0.65 -13.13
C ARG A 197 24.64 2.16 -13.38
N ALA A 198 23.73 2.86 -12.71
CA ALA A 198 23.68 4.31 -12.79
C ALA A 198 24.96 4.90 -12.18
N THR A 199 25.74 5.61 -12.98
CA THR A 199 26.90 6.38 -12.53
C THR A 199 26.45 7.68 -11.87
N GLY A 200 26.00 7.56 -10.63
CA GLY A 200 25.75 8.66 -9.71
C GLY A 200 26.26 8.29 -8.32
N ASP A 201 26.55 9.31 -7.51
CA ASP A 201 26.93 9.11 -6.11
C ASP A 201 25.85 8.30 -5.36
N PRO A 202 26.22 7.43 -4.40
CA PRO A 202 25.25 6.65 -3.65
C PRO A 202 24.32 7.59 -2.88
N VAL A 203 23.08 7.71 -3.38
CA VAL A 203 22.03 8.50 -2.74
C VAL A 203 21.80 7.93 -1.34
N GLU A 204 22.01 8.80 -0.34
CA GLU A 204 21.91 8.48 1.08
C GLU A 204 20.61 7.73 1.42
N VAL A 205 20.70 6.75 2.31
CA VAL A 205 19.62 5.81 2.61
C VAL A 205 18.36 6.57 3.02
N THR A 206 17.35 6.54 2.16
CA THR A 206 16.02 7.05 2.47
C THR A 206 15.45 6.22 3.62
N PHE A 207 15.30 6.84 4.78
CA PHE A 207 14.77 6.21 5.98
C PHE A 207 13.42 5.53 5.71
N VAL A 208 13.36 4.24 6.02
CA VAL A 208 12.12 3.45 6.11
C VAL A 208 11.99 3.04 7.57
N ARG A 209 10.86 3.35 8.20
CA ARG A 209 10.62 2.95 9.59
C ARG A 209 10.50 1.43 9.74
N ASN A 210 10.75 0.94 10.96
CA ASN A 210 10.53 -0.44 11.33
C ASN A 210 9.04 -0.84 11.21
N LYS A 211 8.78 -2.16 11.18
CA LYS A 211 7.43 -2.70 11.37
C LYS A 211 6.81 -2.18 12.66
N TRP A 212 5.49 -2.01 12.67
CA TRP A 212 4.74 -1.68 13.89
C TRP A 212 4.78 -2.83 14.89
N THR A 213 5.07 -2.51 16.14
CA THR A 213 4.89 -3.36 17.32
C THR A 213 3.97 -2.65 18.32
N ASP A 214 3.43 -3.39 19.30
CA ASP A 214 2.64 -2.76 20.38
C ASP A 214 3.47 -1.85 21.30
N ALA A 215 4.81 -1.84 21.18
CA ALA A 215 5.70 -0.90 21.86
C ALA A 215 5.80 0.47 21.14
N ASP A 216 5.41 0.56 19.87
CA ASP A 216 5.32 1.82 19.11
C ASP A 216 4.02 2.61 19.44
N ALA A 217 3.20 2.10 20.36
CA ALA A 217 1.89 2.63 20.70
C ALA A 217 1.92 3.79 21.74
N ASP A 218 1.73 5.02 21.25
CA ASP A 218 1.49 6.19 22.11
C ASP A 218 0.06 6.18 22.68
N VAL A 219 -0.17 5.35 23.70
CA VAL A 219 -1.45 5.22 24.42
C VAL A 219 -1.32 5.21 25.95
N GLY A 220 -0.10 5.43 26.47
CA GLY A 220 0.24 5.44 27.89
C GLY A 220 0.17 4.07 28.58
N GLU A 221 0.68 4.00 29.82
CA GLU A 221 0.75 2.75 30.59
C GLU A 221 -0.61 2.10 30.85
N PHE A 222 -0.63 0.76 30.79
CA PHE A 222 -1.83 -0.03 31.05
C PHE A 222 -2.04 -0.23 32.55
N LYS A 223 -2.99 0.49 33.15
CA LYS A 223 -3.37 0.39 34.58
C LYS A 223 -3.74 -1.03 35.05
N THR A 224 -4.02 -1.95 34.12
CA THR A 224 -4.36 -3.36 34.38
C THR A 224 -3.46 -4.33 33.60
N GLY A 225 -2.29 -3.88 33.12
CA GLY A 225 -1.39 -4.67 32.28
C GLY A 225 -1.88 -4.96 30.85
N GLN A 226 -3.10 -4.54 30.49
CA GLN A 226 -3.69 -4.69 29.16
C GLN A 226 -4.36 -3.39 28.68
N PRO A 227 -4.31 -3.07 27.37
CA PRO A 227 -4.94 -1.88 26.82
C PRO A 227 -6.47 -1.96 26.94
N ASN A 228 -7.10 -0.90 27.44
CA ASN A 228 -8.56 -0.81 27.52
C ASN A 228 -9.21 -0.61 26.12
N LYS A 229 -10.54 -0.67 26.01
CA LYS A 229 -11.24 -0.57 24.70
C LYS A 229 -10.91 0.71 23.91
N GLN A 230 -10.72 1.85 24.57
CA GLN A 230 -10.33 3.10 23.93
C GLN A 230 -8.87 3.04 23.48
N GLN A 231 -7.96 2.58 24.33
CA GLN A 231 -6.54 2.40 23.98
C GLN A 231 -6.39 1.45 22.79
N ARG A 232 -7.06 0.28 22.77
CA ARG A 232 -7.04 -0.62 21.61
C ARG A 232 -7.52 0.04 20.31
N SER A 233 -8.54 0.89 20.39
CA SER A 233 -9.00 1.65 19.21
C SER A 233 -8.03 2.75 18.77
N GLN A 234 -7.18 3.26 19.66
CA GLN A 234 -6.11 4.20 19.34
C GLN A 234 -4.91 3.46 18.75
N MET A 235 -4.47 2.34 19.35
CA MET A 235 -3.43 1.45 18.83
C MET A 235 -3.74 0.99 17.40
N ALA A 236 -4.98 0.55 17.12
CA ALA A 236 -5.38 0.14 15.78
C ALA A 236 -5.33 1.28 14.75
N ALA A 237 -5.65 2.51 15.16
CA ALA A 237 -5.55 3.69 14.30
C ALA A 237 -4.08 4.10 14.06
N GLN A 238 -3.23 4.01 15.08
CA GLN A 238 -1.79 4.25 14.98
C GLN A 238 -1.10 3.20 14.11
N LYS A 239 -1.35 1.89 14.32
CA LYS A 239 -0.90 0.78 13.45
C LYS A 239 -1.24 1.03 11.98
N LEU A 240 -2.49 1.42 11.69
CA LEU A 240 -2.93 1.72 10.33
C LEU A 240 -2.19 2.92 9.71
N GLN A 241 -2.01 4.01 10.46
CA GLN A 241 -1.26 5.19 9.99
C GLN A 241 0.25 4.90 9.84
N TRP A 242 0.81 4.08 10.73
CA TRP A 242 2.21 3.68 10.72
C TRP A 242 2.55 2.82 9.51
N MET A 243 1.76 1.76 9.28
CA MET A 243 1.86 0.92 8.09
C MET A 243 1.71 1.75 6.81
N LYS A 244 0.78 2.73 6.79
CA LYS A 244 0.61 3.59 5.61
C LYS A 244 1.89 4.37 5.29
N CYS A 245 2.40 5.23 6.17
CA CYS A 245 3.59 6.00 5.79
C CYS A 245 4.91 5.19 5.81
N ARG A 246 4.94 3.96 6.35
CA ARG A 246 6.01 2.99 6.02
C ARG A 246 5.95 2.57 4.54
N SER A 247 4.75 2.32 4.02
CA SER A 247 4.52 2.02 2.60
C SER A 247 4.90 3.20 1.70
N ASP A 248 4.52 4.43 2.10
CA ASP A 248 4.95 5.65 1.42
C ASP A 248 6.50 5.80 1.42
N GLU A 249 7.17 5.52 2.55
CA GLU A 249 8.64 5.53 2.68
C GLU A 249 9.33 4.46 1.80
N MET A 250 8.86 3.21 1.79
CA MET A 250 9.40 2.16 0.92
C MET A 250 9.20 2.50 -0.56
N ARG A 251 8.04 3.08 -0.93
CA ARG A 251 7.80 3.57 -2.29
C ARG A 251 8.77 4.71 -2.66
N GLU A 252 9.02 5.65 -1.75
CA GLU A 252 9.99 6.72 -1.96
C GLU A 252 11.44 6.20 -2.06
N ARG A 253 11.80 5.13 -1.33
CA ARG A 253 13.09 4.43 -1.45
C ARG A 253 13.29 3.81 -2.84
N ARG A 254 12.31 3.02 -3.31
CA ARG A 254 12.32 2.35 -4.63
C ARG A 254 12.50 3.33 -5.80
N ASP A 255 12.02 4.56 -5.64
CA ASP A 255 12.07 5.61 -6.67
C ASP A 255 13.33 6.52 -6.58
N LYS A 256 14.09 6.49 -5.48
CA LYS A 256 15.27 7.37 -5.27
C LYS A 256 16.61 6.65 -5.23
N VAL A 257 16.70 5.50 -4.56
CA VAL A 257 17.98 4.86 -4.22
C VAL A 257 18.47 3.97 -5.37
N GLN A 258 19.74 4.11 -5.75
CA GLN A 258 20.31 3.43 -6.92
C GLN A 258 20.60 1.94 -6.69
N ASP A 259 20.88 1.53 -5.45
CA ASP A 259 20.96 0.11 -5.11
C ASP A 259 19.54 -0.48 -4.96
N TRP A 260 18.94 -0.75 -6.10
CA TRP A 260 17.64 -1.42 -6.19
C TRP A 260 17.68 -2.87 -5.71
N ALA A 261 18.85 -3.51 -5.68
CA ALA A 261 18.98 -4.94 -5.38
C ALA A 261 19.00 -5.18 -3.87
N ALA A 262 19.80 -4.43 -3.12
CA ALA A 262 19.82 -4.52 -1.66
C ALA A 262 18.47 -4.09 -1.05
N ASN A 263 17.88 -2.98 -1.53
CA ASN A 263 16.56 -2.52 -1.05
C ASN A 263 15.45 -3.54 -1.34
N ALA A 264 15.41 -4.14 -2.53
CA ALA A 264 14.42 -5.16 -2.86
C ALA A 264 14.60 -6.43 -2.03
N LEU A 265 15.86 -6.82 -1.75
CA LEU A 265 16.14 -7.96 -0.88
C LEU A 265 15.63 -7.70 0.54
N GLU A 266 15.95 -6.53 1.11
CA GLU A 266 15.52 -6.13 2.45
C GLU A 266 13.99 -6.15 2.58
N GLU A 267 13.27 -5.58 1.60
CA GLU A 267 11.80 -5.51 1.61
C GLU A 267 11.13 -6.87 1.43
N LEU A 268 11.68 -7.74 0.57
CA LEU A 268 11.15 -9.08 0.37
C LEU A 268 11.47 -10.02 1.54
N VAL A 269 12.65 -9.89 2.16
CA VAL A 269 13.01 -10.63 3.39
C VAL A 269 12.14 -10.18 4.55
N ASP A 270 11.97 -8.87 4.76
CA ASP A 270 11.10 -8.34 5.80
C ASP A 270 9.65 -8.82 5.62
N GLN A 271 9.11 -8.79 4.40
CA GLN A 271 7.75 -9.27 4.15
C GLN A 271 7.66 -10.82 4.24
N ARG A 272 8.67 -11.57 3.76
CA ARG A 272 8.76 -13.03 3.93
C ARG A 272 8.66 -13.41 5.39
N ASP A 273 9.45 -12.77 6.25
CA ASP A 273 9.53 -13.13 7.67
C ASP A 273 8.23 -12.78 8.43
N CYS A 274 7.46 -11.81 7.91
CA CYS A 274 6.10 -11.50 8.39
C CYS A 274 5.06 -12.57 7.97
N VAL A 275 5.23 -13.17 6.79
CA VAL A 275 4.35 -14.21 6.25
C VAL A 275 4.69 -15.58 6.88
N ALA A 276 5.98 -15.85 7.10
CA ALA A 276 6.49 -17.06 7.76
C ALA A 276 6.12 -17.12 9.26
N SER A 277 6.07 -15.99 9.98
CA SER A 277 5.59 -15.97 11.38
C SER A 277 4.09 -16.30 11.53
N LEU A 278 3.38 -16.49 10.41
CA LEU A 278 1.96 -16.85 10.34
C LEU A 278 1.78 -18.21 9.64
N GLU A 279 2.81 -19.06 9.67
CA GLU A 279 2.86 -20.43 9.13
C GLU A 279 2.54 -20.53 7.63
N ARG A 280 2.98 -19.55 6.83
CA ARG A 280 2.82 -19.54 5.37
C ARG A 280 4.16 -19.53 4.63
N ASP A 281 4.37 -20.55 3.82
CA ASP A 281 5.56 -20.73 2.98
C ASP A 281 5.39 -20.15 1.56
N GLY A 282 6.51 -20.02 0.84
CA GLY A 282 6.53 -19.78 -0.62
C GLY A 282 6.56 -18.31 -1.06
N PHE A 283 6.68 -17.35 -0.13
CA PHE A 283 6.78 -15.93 -0.46
C PHE A 283 8.08 -15.61 -1.24
N PHE A 284 7.96 -15.36 -2.55
CA PHE A 284 9.01 -14.83 -3.44
C PHE A 284 10.38 -15.54 -3.37
N VAL A 285 10.37 -16.86 -3.15
CA VAL A 285 11.58 -17.66 -2.84
C VAL A 285 12.68 -17.52 -3.89
N LYS A 286 12.34 -17.56 -5.19
CA LYS A 286 13.35 -17.51 -6.26
C LYS A 286 13.91 -16.10 -6.44
N SER A 287 13.06 -15.08 -6.31
CA SER A 287 13.46 -13.68 -6.37
C SER A 287 14.35 -13.28 -5.19
N ILE A 288 14.05 -13.75 -3.98
CA ILE A 288 14.89 -13.54 -2.79
C ILE A 288 16.26 -14.18 -2.99
N ALA A 289 16.31 -15.49 -3.30
CA ALA A 289 17.57 -16.20 -3.53
C ALA A 289 18.43 -15.53 -4.63
N ARG A 290 17.80 -15.06 -5.72
CA ARG A 290 18.53 -14.37 -6.79
C ARG A 290 19.04 -12.99 -6.38
N LEU A 291 18.33 -12.26 -5.52
CA LEU A 291 18.84 -11.00 -4.96
C LEU A 291 19.96 -11.24 -3.93
N GLU A 292 19.91 -12.34 -3.17
CA GLU A 292 21.01 -12.79 -2.30
C GLU A 292 22.26 -13.12 -3.11
N GLU A 293 22.15 -13.83 -4.25
CA GLU A 293 23.25 -14.06 -5.19
C GLU A 293 23.86 -12.74 -5.68
N LEU A 294 23.04 -11.81 -6.16
CA LEU A 294 23.51 -10.52 -6.71
C LEU A 294 24.24 -9.68 -5.66
N ARG A 295 23.79 -9.74 -4.39
CA ARG A 295 24.47 -9.12 -3.24
C ARG A 295 25.76 -9.85 -2.87
N GLY A 296 25.78 -11.18 -2.93
CA GLY A 296 26.97 -12.01 -2.69
C GLY A 296 28.09 -11.71 -3.69
N VAL A 297 27.75 -11.59 -4.99
CA VAL A 297 28.69 -11.22 -6.06
C VAL A 297 29.31 -9.83 -5.85
N THR A 298 28.62 -8.90 -5.18
CA THR A 298 29.21 -7.60 -4.81
C THR A 298 30.12 -7.61 -3.59
N GLY A 299 30.19 -8.71 -2.84
CA GLY A 299 30.99 -8.83 -1.60
C GLY A 299 32.40 -9.40 -1.77
N VAL A 300 32.85 -9.70 -3.00
CA VAL A 300 34.12 -10.38 -3.29
C VAL A 300 34.95 -9.56 -4.28
N GLY A 301 35.21 -8.29 -3.94
CA GLY A 301 35.69 -7.29 -4.91
C GLY A 301 36.50 -6.12 -4.35
N GLU A 302 37.03 -6.21 -3.13
CA GLU A 302 38.10 -5.35 -2.58
C GLU A 302 39.15 -6.23 -1.86
#